data_AF-A0A6L8I7V5-F1
#
_entry.id   AF-A0A6L8I7V5-F1
#
_cell.length_a   1.000
_cell.length_b   1.000
_cell.length_c   1.000
_cell.angle_alpha   90.00
_cell.angle_beta   90.00
_cell.angle_gamma   90.00
#
_symmetry.space_group_name_H-M   'P 1'
#
loop_
_entity.id
_entity.type
_entity.pdbx_description
1 polymer ?
#
loop_
_entity_poly.entity_id
_entity_poly.type
_entity_poly.pdbx_seq_one_letter_code
_entity_poly.pdbx_strand_id
1 'polypeptide(L)' 'MDNAARAGAYADMDFDADILIAGGGINGTATALALASAGFHVMLVEPRSRAERKANDFDGRSYAFAISSMRV' A
#
# COMPACT_ATOMS: atom_id res chain seq x y z
N MET A 1 -12.25 -17.06 -0.17
CA MET A 1 -12.56 -15.66 0.17
C MET A 1 -13.84 -15.67 0.99
N ASP A 2 -13.66 -15.72 2.31
CA ASP A 2 -14.66 -15.96 3.36
C ASP A 2 -14.67 -14.82 4.39
N ASN A 3 -14.05 -13.68 4.06
CA ASN A 3 -14.03 -12.50 4.92
C ASN A 3 -15.31 -11.65 4.77
N ALA A 4 -16.46 -12.26 5.02
CA ALA A 4 -17.71 -11.54 5.28
C ALA A 4 -17.82 -11.29 6.79
N ALA A 5 -16.82 -10.62 7.36
CA ALA A 5 -16.89 -10.25 8.76
C ALA A 5 -18.06 -9.27 8.95
N ARG A 6 -18.95 -9.60 9.89
CA ARG A 6 -20.14 -8.81 10.23
C ARG A 6 -19.67 -7.38 10.50
N ALA A 7 -20.14 -6.41 9.74
CA ALA A 7 -19.75 -4.99 9.88
C ALA A 7 -19.86 -4.47 11.33
N GLY A 8 -20.72 -5.08 12.15
CA GLY A 8 -20.86 -4.77 13.58
C GLY A 8 -19.77 -5.32 14.51
N ALA A 9 -18.92 -6.26 14.09
CA ALA A 9 -17.88 -6.83 14.95
C ALA A 9 -16.71 -5.87 15.22
N TYR A 10 -16.56 -4.83 14.40
CA TYR A 10 -15.46 -3.86 14.48
C TYR A 10 -15.93 -2.44 14.79
N ALA A 11 -17.24 -2.22 14.97
CA ALA A 11 -17.80 -0.88 15.15
C ALA A 11 -17.36 -0.19 16.47
N ASP A 12 -16.95 -0.98 17.48
CA ASP A 12 -16.45 -0.51 18.79
C ASP A 12 -14.92 -0.64 18.93
N MET A 13 -14.18 -0.90 17.84
CA MET A 13 -12.72 -0.98 17.87
C MET A 13 -12.12 0.35 17.42
N ASP A 14 -11.20 0.87 18.23
CA ASP A 14 -10.39 2.03 17.86
C ASP A 14 -9.24 1.55 16.96
N PHE A 15 -9.15 2.10 15.76
CA PHE A 15 -8.13 1.72 14.77
C PHE A 15 -7.22 2.90 14.48
N ASP A 16 -5.91 2.64 14.41
CA ASP A 16 -4.92 3.64 14.05
C ASP A 16 -5.05 4.11 12.59
N ALA A 17 -5.77 3.38 11.73
CA ALA A 17 -5.95 3.71 10.32
C ALA A 17 -7.28 3.16 9.76
N ASP A 18 -7.85 3.88 8.79
CA ASP A 18 -9.04 3.45 8.06
C ASP A 18 -8.73 2.25 7.15
N ILE A 19 -7.52 2.22 6.58
CA ILE A 19 -7.11 1.21 5.59
C ILE A 19 -5.66 0.81 5.84
N LEU A 20 -5.42 -0.50 5.93
CA LEU A 20 -4.08 -1.08 5.95
C LEU A 20 -3.76 -1.76 4.62
N ILE A 21 -2.60 -1.46 4.06
CA ILE A 21 -2.10 -2.07 2.81
C ILE A 21 -0.84 -2.89 3.13
N ALA A 22 -0.89 -4.18 2.84
CA ALA A 22 0.26 -5.08 2.98
C ALA A 22 1.05 -5.15 1.66
N GLY A 23 2.25 -4.57 1.66
CA GLY A 23 3.22 -4.61 0.56
C GLY A 23 3.49 -3.22 -0.05
N GLY A 24 4.75 -2.77 0.04
CA GLY A 24 5.20 -1.46 -0.47
C GLY A 24 5.72 -1.49 -1.91
N GLY A 25 5.12 -2.31 -2.77
CA GLY A 25 5.38 -2.33 -4.22
C GLY A 25 4.63 -1.21 -4.95
N ILE A 26 4.82 -1.09 -6.26
CA ILE A 26 4.23 0.00 -7.08
C ILE A 26 2.70 0.10 -6.91
N ASN A 27 2.00 -1.04 -6.92
CA ASN A 27 0.56 -1.09 -6.73
C ASN A 27 0.19 -0.63 -5.31
N GLY A 28 0.86 -1.16 -4.29
CA GLY A 28 0.60 -0.79 -2.90
C GLY A 28 0.80 0.70 -2.64
N THR A 29 1.91 1.27 -3.14
CA THR A 29 2.18 2.72 -3.02
C THR A 29 1.22 3.57 -3.83
N ALA A 30 0.88 3.17 -5.06
CA ALA A 30 -0.07 3.91 -5.89
C ALA A 30 -1.47 3.91 -5.29
N THR A 31 -1.93 2.75 -4.80
CA THR A 31 -3.21 2.61 -4.09
C THR A 31 -3.21 3.42 -2.79
N ALA A 32 -2.13 3.36 -2.00
CA ALA A 32 -2.01 4.16 -0.77
C ALA A 32 -2.12 5.66 -1.06
N LEU A 33 -1.42 6.14 -2.09
CA LEU A 33 -1.44 7.54 -2.48
C LEU A 33 -2.84 7.98 -2.95
N ALA A 34 -3.51 7.17 -3.76
CA ALA A 34 -4.85 7.46 -4.25
C ALA A 34 -5.86 7.56 -3.09
N LEU A 35 -5.81 6.61 -2.14
CA LEU A 35 -6.70 6.58 -0.98
C LEU A 35 -6.41 7.73 -0.01
N ALA A 36 -5.14 8.03 0.25
CA ALA A 36 -4.76 9.19 1.05
C ALA A 36 -5.24 10.50 0.38
N SER A 37 -5.13 10.61 -0.94
CA SER A 37 -5.66 11.76 -1.69
C SER A 37 -7.19 11.86 -1.64
N ALA A 38 -7.88 10.74 -1.43
CA ALA A 38 -9.32 10.70 -1.21
C ALA A 38 -9.73 10.99 0.25
N GLY A 39 -8.76 11.23 1.15
CA GLY A 39 -9.01 11.64 2.53
C GLY A 39 -8.96 10.52 3.58
N PHE A 40 -8.58 9.29 3.20
CA PHE A 40 -8.43 8.19 4.15
C PHE A 40 -7.10 8.25 4.92
N HIS A 41 -7.11 7.86 6.19
CA HIS A 41 -5.90 7.56 6.93
C HIS A 41 -5.41 6.16 6.56
N VAL A 42 -4.33 6.08 5.78
CA VAL A 42 -3.83 4.82 5.21
C VAL A 42 -2.49 4.43 5.82
N MET A 43 -2.40 3.19 6.31
CA MET A 43 -1.14 2.60 6.78
C MET A 43 -0.59 1.59 5.76
N LEU A 44 0.58 1.88 5.19
CA LEU A 44 1.28 0.99 4.27
C LEU A 44 2.37 0.20 5.03
N VAL A 45 2.26 -1.12 5.06
CA VAL A 45 3.18 -2.02 5.76
C VAL A 45 3.98 -2.83 4.75
N GLU A 46 5.30 -2.74 4.79
CA GLU A 46 6.20 -3.57 3.98
C GLU A 46 6.91 -4.59 4.89
N PRO A 47 6.68 -5.90 4.70
CA PRO A 47 7.27 -6.93 5.55
C PRO A 47 8.76 -7.16 5.28
N ARG A 48 9.27 -6.82 4.09
CA ARG A 48 10.69 -6.97 3.77
C ARG A 48 11.51 -5.90 4.49
N SER A 49 12.62 -6.32 5.07
CA SER A 49 13.59 -5.39 5.64
C SER A 49 14.14 -4.45 4.56
N ARG A 50 14.68 -3.32 5.02
CA ARG A 50 15.36 -2.36 4.13
C ARG A 50 16.52 -3.01 3.36
N ALA A 51 17.19 -3.99 3.95
CA ALA A 51 18.29 -4.71 3.32
C ALA A 51 17.80 -5.62 2.18
N GLU A 52 16.73 -6.39 2.41
CA GLU A 52 16.11 -7.25 1.39
C GLU A 52 15.52 -6.44 0.24
N ARG A 53 14.99 -5.24 0.50
CA ARG A 53 14.56 -4.31 -0.55
C ARG A 53 15.70 -3.78 -1.42
N LYS A 54 16.93 -3.74 -0.89
CA LYS A 54 18.12 -3.26 -1.60
C LYS A 54 18.85 -4.37 -2.34
N ALA A 55 18.50 -5.64 -2.11
CA ALA A 55 19.05 -6.73 -2.90
C ALA A 55 18.72 -6.51 -4.38
N ASN A 56 19.72 -6.69 -5.25
CA ASN A 56 19.73 -6.25 -6.66
C ASN A 56 18.69 -6.94 -7.59
N ASP A 57 17.72 -7.68 -7.06
CA ASP A 57 16.58 -8.25 -7.81
C ASP A 57 15.47 -7.23 -8.09
N PHE A 58 15.81 -5.94 -8.07
CA PHE A 58 14.89 -4.91 -8.48
C PHE A 58 14.62 -5.02 -9.98
N ASP A 59 13.49 -5.65 -10.31
CA ASP A 59 12.97 -5.76 -11.65
C ASP A 59 12.51 -4.38 -12.17
N GLY A 60 13.42 -3.69 -12.87
CA GLY A 60 13.26 -2.36 -13.42
C GLY A 60 12.05 -2.16 -14.36
N ARG A 61 11.28 -3.21 -14.66
CA ARG A 61 9.97 -3.09 -15.33
C ARG A 61 9.01 -2.13 -14.62
N SER A 62 9.14 -1.95 -13.32
CA SER A 62 8.38 -0.94 -12.57
C SER A 62 8.79 0.51 -12.91
N TYR A 63 10.02 0.77 -13.37
CA TYR A 63 10.44 2.09 -13.87
C TYR A 63 9.95 2.39 -15.28
N ALA A 64 9.58 1.38 -16.09
CA ALA A 64 8.98 1.62 -17.41
C ALA A 64 7.67 2.43 -17.31
N PHE A 65 6.97 2.34 -16.17
CA PHE A 65 5.83 3.18 -15.81
C PHE A 65 6.22 4.50 -15.11
N ALA A 66 7.40 4.57 -14.48
CA ALA A 66 7.82 5.75 -13.70
C ALA A 66 8.19 6.94 -14.60
N ILE A 67 8.89 6.69 -15.72
CA ILE A 67 9.25 7.78 -16.66
C ILE A 67 8.02 8.40 -17.31
N SER A 68 6.98 7.62 -17.64
CA SER A 68 5.73 8.16 -18.20
C SER A 68 4.85 8.86 -17.15
N SER A 69 5.12 8.67 -15.86
CA SER A 69 4.37 9.26 -14.74
C SER A 69 4.96 10.59 -14.24
N MET A 70 6.13 11.00 -14.72
CA MET A 70 6.74 12.29 -14.40
C MET A 70 6.35 13.32 -15.47
N ARG A 71 5.79 14.47 -15.06
CA ARG A 71 5.72 15.64 -15.95
C ARG A 71 7.10 16.31 -15.93
N VAL A 72 7.79 16.30 -17.07
CA VAL A 72 8.98 17.14 -17.32
C VAL A 72 8.52 18.45 -17.94
#